data_AF-A0A449HDT7-F1
#
_entry.id   AF-A0A449HDT7-F1
#
_cell.length_a   1.000
_cell.length_b   1.000
_cell.length_c   1.000
_cell.angle_alpha   90.00
_cell.angle_beta   90.00
_cell.angle_gamma   90.00
#
_symmetry.space_group_name_H-M   'P 1'
#
loop_
_entity.id
_entity.type
_entity.pdbx_description
1 polymer ?
#
loop_
_entity_poly.entity_id
_entity_poly.type
_entity_poly.pdbx_seq_one_letter_code
_entity_poly.pdbx_strand_id
1 'polypeptide(L)'
;MCDSWEPVYRVGNRPAAPGQLYRVRDGWAEPRPVTCPNGHDLAPGRCLVGSIACLRVGGRHRTHTCRECDAIIYTPPVQPGCDHSRGHGR
;
A
#
# COMPACT_ATOMS: atom_id res chain seq x y z
N MET A 1 12.68 15.41 -11.89
CA MET A 1 11.55 15.62 -10.96
C MET A 1 10.76 14.33 -10.94
N CYS A 2 10.63 13.63 -9.81
CA CYS A 2 9.68 12.51 -9.75
C CYS A 2 8.28 13.12 -9.75
N ASP A 3 7.46 12.75 -10.73
CA ASP A 3 6.06 13.14 -10.79
C ASP A 3 5.38 12.93 -9.43
N SER A 4 4.60 13.92 -9.01
CA SER A 4 3.81 13.95 -7.77
C SER A 4 2.67 12.94 -7.81
N TRP A 5 3.02 11.66 -7.97
CA TRP A 5 2.05 10.59 -7.93
C TRP A 5 1.65 10.30 -6.48
N GLU A 6 0.36 10.40 -6.20
CA GLU A 6 -0.21 10.06 -4.91
C GLU A 6 -1.11 8.82 -5.03
N PRO A 7 -0.99 7.84 -4.12
CA PRO A 7 -1.83 6.65 -4.14
C PRO A 7 -3.28 7.01 -3.83
N VAL A 8 -4.18 6.63 -4.74
CA VAL A 8 -5.63 6.74 -4.54
C VAL A 8 -6.15 5.46 -3.87
N TYR A 9 -6.92 5.61 -2.80
CA TYR A 9 -7.54 4.50 -2.07
C TYR A 9 -9.06 4.56 -2.20
N ARG A 10 -9.69 3.41 -2.48
CA ARG A 10 -11.15 3.30 -2.60
C ARG A 10 -11.68 2.02 -1.98
N VAL A 11 -12.91 2.11 -1.47
CA VAL A 11 -13.75 0.96 -1.08
C VAL A 11 -15.02 1.03 -1.92
N GLY A 12 -15.15 0.12 -2.89
CA GLY A 12 -16.14 0.28 -3.97
C GLY A 12 -15.92 1.61 -4.70
N ASN A 13 -16.97 2.43 -4.80
CA ASN A 13 -16.89 3.75 -5.42
C ASN A 13 -16.56 4.90 -4.45
N ARG A 14 -16.27 4.62 -3.18
CA ARG A 14 -16.01 5.67 -2.17
C ARG A 14 -14.51 5.87 -1.93
N PRO A 15 -14.02 7.12 -1.83
CA PRO A 15 -12.69 7.40 -1.31
C PRO A 15 -12.51 6.83 0.10
N ALA A 16 -11.32 6.35 0.42
CA ALA A 16 -10.97 5.87 1.75
C ALA A 16 -9.60 6.40 2.17
N ALA A 17 -9.38 6.63 3.46
CA ALA A 17 -8.04 6.96 3.95
C ALA A 17 -7.19 5.68 4.08
N PRO A 18 -5.87 5.76 3.82
CA PRO A 18 -4.97 4.63 4.11
C PRO A 18 -5.07 4.21 5.58
N GLY A 19 -5.21 2.91 5.83
CA GLY A 19 -5.38 2.35 7.18
C GLY A 19 -6.78 2.47 7.79
N GLN A 20 -7.73 3.14 7.12
CA GLN A 20 -9.12 3.18 7.57
C GLN A 20 -9.79 1.81 7.39
N LEU A 21 -10.20 1.17 8.47
CA LEU A 21 -10.88 -0.12 8.38
C LEU A 21 -12.31 0.02 7.83
N TYR A 22 -12.70 -0.89 6.94
CA TYR A 22 -14.09 -1.04 6.50
C TYR A 22 -14.61 -2.46 6.75
N ARG A 23 -15.92 -2.57 7.01
CA ARG A 23 -16.57 -3.85 7.28
C ARG A 23 -16.63 -4.70 6.01
N VAL A 24 -16.21 -5.95 6.16
CA VAL A 24 -16.44 -7.03 5.20
C VAL A 24 -17.26 -8.13 5.89
N ARG A 25 -17.77 -9.11 5.12
CA ARG A 25 -18.64 -10.18 5.65
C ARG A 25 -18.08 -10.83 6.91
N ASP A 26 -16.78 -11.12 6.92
CA ASP A 26 -16.13 -11.88 7.99
C ASP A 26 -15.12 -11.04 8.79
N GLY A 27 -15.31 -9.72 8.88
CA GLY A 27 -14.47 -8.87 9.73
C GLY A 27 -14.21 -7.48 9.17
N TRP A 28 -12.94 -7.11 9.16
CA TRP A 28 -12.45 -5.78 8.77
C TRP A 28 -11.30 -5.90 7.78
N ALA A 29 -11.28 -4.99 6.81
CA ALA A 29 -10.21 -4.89 5.83
C ALA A 29 -9.68 -3.45 5.76
N GLU A 30 -8.40 -3.31 5.42
CA GLU A 30 -7.79 -2.03 5.06
C GLU A 30 -7.99 -1.77 3.55
N PRO A 31 -8.20 -0.52 3.11
CA PRO A 31 -8.23 -0.17 1.70
C PRO A 31 -6.84 -0.32 1.10
N ARG A 32 -6.83 -0.76 -0.15
CA ARG A 32 -5.63 -0.86 -0.98
C ARG A 32 -5.58 0.29 -1.99
N PRO A 33 -4.39 0.68 -2.48
CA PRO A 33 -4.29 1.57 -3.62
C PRO A 33 -4.93 0.94 -4.86
N VAL A 34 -5.59 1.76 -5.69
CA VAL A 34 -6.23 1.27 -6.93
C VAL A 34 -5.24 1.06 -8.06
N THR A 35 -4.25 1.94 -8.19
CA THR A 35 -3.25 1.90 -9.26
C THR A 35 -1.84 2.02 -8.71
N CYS A 36 -0.86 1.63 -9.52
CA CYS A 36 0.55 1.92 -9.26
C CYS A 36 0.97 3.27 -9.88
N PRO A 37 2.19 3.79 -9.56
CA PRO A 37 2.73 5.00 -10.17
C PRO A 37 2.73 4.98 -11.71
N ASN A 38 2.88 3.79 -12.30
CA ASN A 38 2.88 3.58 -13.75
C ASN A 38 1.46 3.38 -14.33
N GLY A 39 0.40 3.54 -13.53
CA GLY A 39 -0.99 3.46 -13.99
C GLY A 39 -1.60 2.05 -14.03
N HIS A 40 -0.81 0.99 -13.79
CA HIS A 40 -1.34 -0.38 -13.76
C HIS A 40 -2.34 -0.59 -12.61
N ASP A 41 -3.41 -1.33 -12.91
CA ASP A 41 -4.43 -1.70 -11.93
C ASP A 41 -3.91 -2.74 -10.94
N LEU A 42 -4.12 -2.47 -9.66
CA LEU A 42 -3.62 -3.30 -8.58
C LEU A 42 -4.63 -4.38 -8.15
N ALA A 43 -5.58 -4.82 -9.00
CA ALA A 43 -6.56 -5.92 -8.78
C ALA A 43 -6.05 -7.17 -8.04
N PRO A 44 -6.96 -7.97 -7.43
CA PRO A 44 -6.62 -9.29 -6.92
C PRO A 44 -5.82 -10.10 -7.96
N GLY A 45 -4.70 -10.69 -7.55
CA GLY A 45 -3.80 -11.41 -8.46
C GLY A 45 -2.78 -10.55 -9.21
N ARG A 46 -2.97 -9.22 -9.29
CA ARG A 46 -2.04 -8.25 -9.92
C ARG A 46 -1.19 -7.45 -8.92
N CYS A 47 -1.53 -7.53 -7.65
CA CYS A 47 -0.79 -6.92 -6.56
C CYS A 47 -0.35 -7.99 -5.55
N LEU A 48 0.93 -7.97 -5.17
CA LEU A 48 1.41 -8.68 -4.00
C LEU A 48 1.28 -7.76 -2.78
N VAL A 49 0.62 -8.23 -1.72
CA VAL A 49 0.46 -7.49 -0.47
C VAL A 49 1.44 -8.04 0.56
N GLY A 50 2.26 -7.16 1.13
CA GLY A 50 3.22 -7.49 2.18
C GLY A 50 3.09 -6.61 3.42
N SER A 51 3.91 -6.91 4.42
CA SER A 51 3.96 -6.17 5.67
C SER A 51 5.40 -6.03 6.14
N ILE A 52 5.84 -4.80 6.36
CA ILE A 52 7.17 -4.49 6.90
C ILE A 52 6.99 -3.79 8.23
N ALA A 53 7.59 -4.32 9.29
CA ALA A 53 7.58 -3.67 10.60
C ALA A 53 8.32 -2.33 10.54
N CYS A 54 7.74 -1.29 11.16
CA CYS A 54 8.34 0.02 11.24
C CYS A 54 7.89 0.72 12.53
N LEU A 55 8.85 0.96 13.41
CA LEU A 55 8.61 1.63 14.70
C LEU A 55 8.22 3.09 14.52
N ARG A 56 8.69 3.75 13.45
CA ARG A 56 8.41 5.17 13.20
C ARG A 56 6.93 5.46 12.98
N VAL A 57 6.23 4.52 12.33
CA VAL A 57 4.77 4.60 12.09
C VAL A 57 3.96 3.87 13.18
N GLY A 58 4.60 3.45 14.27
CA GLY A 58 3.95 2.80 15.40
C GLY A 58 3.45 1.38 15.09
N GLY A 59 4.08 0.68 14.13
CA GLY A 59 3.68 -0.68 13.82
C GLY A 59 4.32 -1.22 12.55
N ARG A 60 3.65 -1.02 11.40
CA ARG A 60 4.00 -1.71 10.16
C ARG A 60 3.50 -0.94 8.94
N HIS A 61 4.30 -0.88 7.89
CA HIS A 61 3.83 -0.51 6.56
C HIS A 61 3.23 -1.75 5.89
N ARG A 62 2.05 -1.60 5.30
CA ARG A 62 1.61 -2.47 4.20
C ARG A 62 2.45 -2.14 2.98
N THR A 63 2.86 -3.16 2.24
CA THR A 63 3.43 -2.97 0.90
C THR A 63 2.44 -3.48 -0.14
N HIS A 64 2.30 -2.74 -1.23
CA HIS A 64 1.53 -3.14 -2.40
C HIS A 64 2.49 -3.12 -3.59
N THR A 65 2.95 -4.31 -3.99
CA THR A 65 3.88 -4.47 -5.11
C THR A 65 3.09 -4.82 -6.37
N CYS A 66 3.19 -3.97 -7.39
CA CYS A 66 2.64 -4.24 -8.70
C CYS A 66 3.37 -5.43 -9.33
N ARG A 67 2.64 -6.47 -9.75
CA ARG A 67 3.25 -7.65 -10.39
C ARG A 67 3.66 -7.43 -11.84
N GLU A 68 3.27 -6.29 -12.43
CA GLU A 68 3.59 -5.95 -13.82
C GLU A 68 4.88 -5.14 -13.93
N CYS A 69 5.15 -4.23 -13.00
CA CYS A 69 6.30 -3.33 -13.05
C CYS A 69 7.13 -3.26 -11.76
N ASP A 70 6.85 -4.13 -10.79
CA ASP A 70 7.51 -4.21 -9.48
C ASP A 70 7.50 -2.93 -8.63
N ALA A 71 6.73 -1.92 -9.03
CA ALA A 71 6.56 -0.70 -8.24
C ALA A 71 5.95 -1.03 -6.87
N ILE A 72 6.57 -0.51 -5.80
CA ILE A 72 6.17 -0.77 -4.40
C ILE A 72 5.56 0.50 -3.82
N ILE A 73 4.34 0.35 -3.29
CA ILE A 73 3.65 1.42 -2.55
C ILE A 73 3.62 1.04 -1.08
N TYR A 74 4.00 1.99 -0.22
CA TYR A 74 3.98 1.83 1.23
C TYR A 74 2.74 2.51 1.81
N THR A 75 2.03 1.81 2.68
CA THR A 75 0.84 2.32 3.39
C THR A 75 1.02 2.15 4.89
N PRO A 76 1.13 3.23 5.69
CA PRO A 76 1.20 4.63 5.27
C PRO A 76 2.47 4.94 4.44
N PRO A 77 2.54 6.07 3.71
CA PRO A 77 3.71 6.45 2.92
C PRO A 77 4.99 6.49 3.75
N VAL A 78 6.13 6.23 3.10
CA VAL A 78 7.44 6.31 3.74
C VAL A 78 7.74 7.74 4.15
N GLN A 79 8.17 7.91 5.39
CA GLN A 79 8.62 9.19 5.95
C GLN A 79 10.12 9.13 6.30
N PRO A 80 10.81 10.27 6.39
CA PRO A 80 12.17 10.31 6.92
C PRO A 80 12.26 9.61 8.29
N GLY A 81 13.24 8.71 8.43
CA GLY A 81 13.43 7.90 9.63
C GLY A 81 12.61 6.61 9.70
N CYS A 82 11.88 6.25 8.64
CA CYS A 82 11.41 4.87 8.50
C CYS A 82 12.60 3.97 8.15
N ASP A 83 12.75 2.86 8.88
CA ASP A 83 13.76 1.84 8.60
C ASP A 83 13.08 0.59 8.03
N HIS A 84 13.26 0.37 6.73
CA HIS A 84 12.77 -0.80 6.01
C HIS A 84 13.88 -1.80 5.65
N SER A 85 15.11 -1.57 6.13
CA SER A 85 16.32 -2.33 5.77
C SER A 85 16.25 -3.82 6.11
N ARG A 86 15.33 -4.22 6.99
CA ARG A 86 15.13 -5.62 7.42
C ARG A 86 14.11 -6.43 6.60
N GLY A 87 13.49 -5.82 5.58
CA GLY A 87 12.35 -6.41 4.86
C GLY A 87 12.58 -6.74 3.38
N HIS A 88 13.73 -6.39 2.79
CA HIS A 88 14.05 -6.75 1.41
C HIS A 88 14.61 -8.18 1.36
N GLY A 89 13.73 -9.16 1.55
CA GLY A 89 14.01 -10.54 1.16
C GLY A 89 14.11 -10.60 -0.37
N ARG A 90 15.32 -10.45 -0.89
CA ARG A 90 15.77 -10.99 -2.17
C ARG A 90 17.00 -11.85 -1.91
#